data_AF-A0A1H1GG74-F1
#
_entry.id   AF-A0A1H1GG74-F1
#
_cell.length_a   1.000
_cell.length_b   1.000
_cell.length_c   1.000
_cell.angle_alpha   90.00
_cell.angle_beta   90.00
_cell.angle_gamma   90.00
#
_symmetry.space_group_name_H-M   'P 1'
#
loop_
_entity.id
_entity.type
_entity.pdbx_description
1 polymer ?
#
loop_
_entity_poly.entity_id
_entity_poly.type
_entity_poly.pdbx_seq_one_letter_code
_entity_poly.pdbx_strand_id
1 'polypeptide(L)'
;MTVCRCIAATTTALAAAVALAGCGGSSEPASSASTTPTGASAPSVASQVPTAIPAHVPGTYVNGDWVVRLAADGTWEEDLRGQVNAYGGSYTVDGDQVVLRDRRGSSETATLQGDELRLPSITLTRR
;
A
#
# COMPACT_ATOMS: atom_id res chain seq x y z
N MET A 1 -15.27 -35.90 3.81
CA MET A 1 -15.49 -35.98 5.27
C MET A 1 -15.65 -34.56 5.77
N THR A 2 -16.89 -34.14 5.99
CA THR A 2 -17.27 -32.80 6.46
C THR A 2 -17.29 -32.82 7.98
N VAL A 3 -16.59 -31.89 8.64
CA VAL A 3 -16.76 -31.68 10.09
C VAL A 3 -17.38 -30.31 10.29
N CYS A 4 -18.68 -30.35 10.58
CA CYS A 4 -19.48 -29.26 11.10
C CYS A 4 -19.06 -29.02 12.56
N ARG A 5 -18.85 -27.75 12.97
CA ARG A 5 -18.72 -27.41 14.38
C ARG A 5 -19.51 -26.15 14.68
N CYS A 6 -20.62 -26.33 15.39
CA CYS A 6 -21.50 -25.29 15.90
C CYS A 6 -21.00 -24.73 17.23
N ILE A 7 -20.98 -23.39 17.30
CA ILE A 7 -21.50 -22.49 18.35
C ILE A 7 -21.00 -22.69 19.80
N ALA A 8 -20.38 -21.63 20.33
CA ALA A 8 -20.70 -21.12 21.67
C ALA A 8 -20.60 -19.59 21.66
N ALA A 9 -21.73 -18.93 21.93
CA ALA A 9 -21.84 -17.50 22.12
C ALA A 9 -21.48 -17.15 23.58
N THR A 10 -20.72 -16.08 23.78
CA THR A 10 -20.58 -15.44 25.09
C THR A 10 -20.58 -13.93 24.92
N THR A 11 -21.75 -13.35 25.14
CA THR A 11 -21.97 -11.91 25.34
C THR A 11 -21.48 -11.50 26.72
N THR A 12 -20.69 -10.42 26.81
CA THR A 12 -20.62 -9.62 28.04
C THR A 12 -20.40 -8.16 27.65
N ALA A 13 -21.42 -7.35 27.89
CA ALA A 13 -21.38 -5.90 27.75
C ALA A 13 -20.96 -5.28 29.09
N LEU A 14 -20.08 -4.27 29.07
CA LEU A 14 -20.07 -3.24 30.12
C LEU A 14 -19.56 -1.91 29.54
N ALA A 15 -20.38 -0.89 29.72
CA ALA A 15 -20.18 0.48 29.27
C ALA A 15 -19.31 1.29 30.25
N ALA A 16 -18.57 2.26 29.73
CA ALA A 16 -18.12 3.43 30.50
C ALA A 16 -18.05 4.65 29.57
N ALA A 17 -18.93 5.61 29.83
CA ALA A 17 -18.98 6.92 29.19
C ALA A 17 -17.91 7.83 29.80
N VAL A 18 -17.16 8.56 28.97
CA VAL A 18 -16.34 9.70 29.40
C VAL A 18 -16.81 10.93 28.63
N ALA A 19 -17.21 11.94 29.40
CA ALA A 19 -17.76 13.21 28.96
C ALA A 19 -16.69 14.09 28.28
N LEU A 20 -17.03 14.67 27.13
CA LEU A 20 -16.30 15.80 26.55
C LEU A 20 -16.93 17.09 27.04
N ALA A 21 -16.28 17.75 28.00
CA ALA A 21 -16.52 19.14 28.32
C ALA A 21 -15.63 20.00 27.41
N GLY A 22 -16.24 20.90 26.63
CA GLY A 22 -15.53 21.79 25.70
C GLY A 22 -16.46 22.77 24.98
N CYS A 23 -17.22 23.54 25.76
CA CYS A 23 -17.90 24.77 25.33
C CYS A 23 -16.90 25.93 25.59
N GLY A 24 -16.70 26.96 24.78
CA GLY A 24 -17.33 27.45 23.57
C GLY A 24 -16.65 28.77 23.20
N GLY A 25 -17.22 29.53 22.26
CA GLY A 25 -16.88 30.95 22.10
C GLY A 25 -17.03 31.47 20.67
N SER A 26 -18.24 31.90 20.32
CA SER A 26 -18.55 32.66 19.10
C SER A 26 -17.98 34.08 19.18
N SER A 27 -17.51 34.61 18.04
CA SER A 27 -17.43 36.06 17.78
C SER A 27 -17.29 36.30 16.28
N GLU A 28 -18.38 36.67 15.61
CA GLU A 28 -18.35 37.45 14.37
C GLU A 28 -18.30 38.93 14.76
N PRO A 29 -17.50 39.75 14.06
CA PRO A 29 -18.14 40.84 13.31
C PRO A 29 -17.50 41.15 11.94
N ALA A 30 -18.27 41.95 11.19
CA ALA A 30 -18.24 42.24 9.75
C ALA A 30 -16.99 42.91 9.13
N SER A 31 -16.78 42.54 7.86
CA SER A 31 -16.36 43.30 6.68
C SER A 31 -15.34 44.45 6.78
N SER A 32 -14.22 44.29 6.06
CA SER A 32 -13.72 45.26 5.07
C SER A 32 -12.74 44.60 4.09
N ALA A 33 -12.85 44.99 2.83
CA ALA A 33 -12.19 44.40 1.66
C ALA A 33 -10.68 44.68 1.57
N SER A 34 -9.91 43.73 0.99
CA SER A 34 -9.00 44.00 -0.15
C SER A 34 -8.16 42.78 -0.56
N THR A 35 -8.30 42.43 -1.85
CA THR A 35 -7.28 41.96 -2.79
C THR A 35 -6.31 40.84 -2.39
N THR A 36 -6.58 39.62 -2.87
CA THR A 36 -5.82 38.93 -3.93
C THR A 36 -6.38 37.51 -4.09
N PRO A 37 -6.75 37.04 -5.30
CA PRO A 37 -6.95 35.62 -5.50
C PRO A 37 -5.56 34.98 -5.43
N THR A 38 -5.16 34.53 -4.24
CA THR A 38 -4.11 33.50 -4.14
C THR A 38 -4.72 32.26 -4.77
N GLY A 39 -4.39 32.06 -6.05
CA GLY A 39 -4.72 30.86 -6.78
C GLY A 39 -4.14 29.67 -6.01
N ALA A 40 -4.98 29.03 -5.21
CA ALA A 40 -4.72 27.70 -4.70
C ALA A 40 -4.58 26.82 -5.93
N SER A 41 -3.34 26.61 -6.35
CA SER A 41 -3.00 25.59 -7.33
C SER A 41 -3.34 24.27 -6.66
N ALA A 42 -4.56 23.79 -6.90
CA ALA A 42 -4.94 22.44 -6.57
C ALA A 42 -3.88 21.53 -7.20
N PRO A 43 -3.26 20.60 -6.45
CA PRO A 43 -2.37 19.63 -7.07
C PRO A 43 -3.22 18.90 -8.11
N SER A 44 -2.89 19.14 -9.38
CA SER A 44 -3.45 18.38 -10.48
C SER A 44 -2.96 16.96 -10.24
N VAL A 45 -3.84 16.12 -9.69
CA VAL A 45 -3.61 14.68 -9.61
C VAL A 45 -3.52 14.25 -11.06
N ALA A 46 -2.29 14.18 -11.57
CA ALA A 46 -2.05 13.69 -12.91
C ALA A 46 -2.68 12.31 -12.96
N SER A 47 -3.72 12.14 -13.78
CA SER A 47 -4.23 10.83 -14.15
C SER A 47 -3.09 10.12 -14.87
N GLN A 48 -2.23 9.46 -14.10
CA GLN A 48 -1.15 8.66 -14.63
C GLN A 48 -1.81 7.49 -15.35
N VAL A 49 -1.86 7.59 -16.67
CA VAL A 49 -2.09 6.43 -17.53
C VAL A 49 -1.10 5.35 -17.06
N PRO A 50 -1.56 4.12 -16.78
CA PRO A 50 -0.65 3.07 -16.33
C PRO A 50 0.49 2.95 -17.35
N THR A 51 1.70 3.29 -16.93
CA THR A 51 2.89 3.05 -17.76
C THR A 51 2.97 1.55 -18.01
N ALA A 52 3.07 1.16 -19.28
CA ALA A 52 3.22 -0.23 -19.65
C ALA A 52 4.47 -0.82 -18.98
N ILE A 53 4.32 -2.00 -18.36
CA ILE A 53 5.42 -2.66 -17.65
C ILE A 53 6.40 -3.24 -18.68
N PRO A 54 7.71 -2.96 -18.58
CA PRO A 54 8.69 -3.55 -19.48
C PRO A 54 8.72 -5.08 -19.37
N ALA A 55 8.76 -5.78 -20.50
CA ALA A 55 8.63 -7.24 -20.55
C ALA A 55 9.72 -8.04 -19.80
N HIS A 56 10.84 -7.40 -19.44
CA HIS A 56 11.92 -8.03 -18.68
C HIS A 56 11.65 -8.06 -17.16
N VAL A 57 10.73 -7.23 -16.67
CA VAL A 57 10.46 -7.09 -15.23
C VAL A 57 9.63 -8.25 -14.65
N PRO A 58 8.50 -8.66 -15.27
CA PRO A 58 7.70 -9.77 -14.76
C PRO A 58 8.54 -11.03 -14.63
N GLY A 59 8.36 -11.78 -13.55
CA GLY A 59 9.16 -12.98 -13.28
C GLY A 59 9.14 -13.38 -11.81
N THR A 60 9.85 -14.47 -11.51
CA THR A 60 10.00 -14.99 -10.15
C THR A 60 11.40 -14.70 -9.67
N TYR A 61 11.51 -14.00 -8.54
CA TYR A 61 12.77 -13.65 -7.88
C TYR A 61 12.83 -14.35 -6.54
N VAL A 62 13.96 -14.98 -6.21
CA VAL A 62 14.09 -15.77 -4.98
C VAL A 62 15.36 -15.47 -4.20
N ASN A 63 15.27 -15.62 -2.88
CA ASN A 63 16.42 -15.69 -1.98
C ASN A 63 16.11 -16.57 -0.77
N GLY A 64 16.42 -17.86 -0.87
CA GLY A 64 16.17 -18.83 0.19
C GLY A 64 14.69 -18.88 0.56
N ASP A 65 14.35 -18.30 1.71
CA ASP A 65 13.00 -18.24 2.28
C ASP A 65 12.05 -17.25 1.58
N TRP A 66 12.56 -16.37 0.71
CA TRP A 66 11.78 -15.33 0.05
C TRP A 66 11.55 -15.66 -1.42
N VAL A 67 10.31 -15.55 -1.86
CA VAL A 67 9.92 -15.66 -3.28
C VAL A 67 9.02 -14.49 -3.62
N VAL A 68 9.45 -13.61 -4.53
CA VAL A 68 8.64 -12.52 -5.06
C VAL A 68 8.28 -12.83 -6.50
N ARG A 69 6.99 -12.79 -6.83
CA ARG A 69 6.51 -12.92 -8.22
C ARG A 69 5.94 -11.60 -8.67
N LEU A 70 6.45 -11.10 -9.79
CA LEU A 70 5.94 -9.92 -10.50
C LEU A 70 5.18 -10.40 -11.74
N ALA A 71 3.89 -10.12 -11.83
CA ALA A 71 3.06 -10.48 -12.97
C ALA A 71 3.03 -9.35 -14.02
N ALA A 72 2.81 -9.70 -15.29
CA ALA A 72 2.79 -8.72 -16.38
C ALA A 72 1.61 -7.73 -16.32
N ASP A 73 0.60 -8.02 -15.50
CA ASP A 73 -0.58 -7.16 -15.28
C ASP A 73 -0.36 -6.09 -14.19
N GLY A 74 0.83 -6.04 -13.58
CA GLY A 74 1.14 -5.09 -12.51
C GLY A 74 0.76 -5.57 -11.12
N THR A 75 0.46 -6.86 -10.95
CA THR A 75 0.29 -7.46 -9.62
C THR A 75 1.56 -8.16 -9.13
N TRP A 76 1.75 -8.22 -7.82
CA TRP A 76 2.84 -8.98 -7.21
C TRP A 76 2.37 -9.80 -6.01
N GLU A 77 3.06 -10.91 -5.76
CA GLU A 77 2.83 -11.80 -4.63
C GLU A 77 4.16 -12.25 -4.02
N GLU A 78 4.22 -12.32 -2.70
CA GLU A 78 5.37 -12.81 -1.94
C GLU A 78 5.05 -14.05 -1.11
N ASP A 79 5.93 -15.04 -1.18
CA ASP A 79 5.99 -16.12 -0.19
C ASP A 79 7.13 -15.81 0.77
N LEU A 80 6.84 -15.95 2.06
CA LEU A 80 7.79 -15.70 3.12
C LEU A 80 7.90 -16.94 4.01
N ARG A 81 9.09 -17.56 4.03
CA ARG A 81 9.40 -18.74 4.86
C ARG A 81 8.39 -19.88 4.67
N GLY A 82 7.99 -20.11 3.42
CA GLY A 82 7.01 -21.13 3.04
C GLY A 82 5.55 -20.75 3.28
N GLN A 83 5.25 -19.57 3.83
CA GLN A 83 3.89 -19.04 3.85
C GLN A 83 3.54 -18.48 2.47
N VAL A 84 2.67 -19.19 1.75
CA VAL A 84 2.23 -18.79 0.41
C VAL A 84 1.40 -17.52 0.47
N ASN A 85 1.67 -16.58 -0.44
CA ASN A 85 0.96 -15.31 -0.58
C ASN A 85 0.86 -14.54 0.74
N ALA A 86 1.97 -14.52 1.48
CA ALA A 86 2.12 -13.81 2.75
C ALA A 86 1.83 -12.31 2.58
N TYR A 87 2.32 -11.73 1.48
CA TYR A 87 2.13 -10.34 1.10
C TYR A 87 1.85 -10.22 -0.40
N GLY A 88 1.38 -9.04 -0.82
CA GLY A 88 1.20 -8.76 -2.25
C GLY A 88 0.29 -7.58 -2.51
N GLY A 89 0.23 -7.19 -3.78
CA GLY A 89 -0.60 -6.08 -4.22
C GLY A 89 -0.27 -5.66 -5.64
N SER A 90 -0.16 -4.35 -5.88
CA SER A 90 0.20 -3.81 -7.18
C SER A 90 1.62 -3.30 -7.20
N TYR A 91 2.25 -3.28 -8.37
CA TYR A 91 3.55 -2.67 -8.56
C TYR A 91 3.58 -1.79 -9.80
N THR A 92 4.48 -0.83 -9.79
CA THR A 92 4.79 0.05 -10.92
C THR A 92 6.29 0.05 -11.17
N VAL A 93 6.68 0.35 -12.41
CA VAL A 93 8.09 0.43 -12.81
C VAL A 93 8.38 1.83 -13.35
N ASP A 94 9.47 2.44 -12.87
CA ASP A 94 10.02 3.70 -13.37
C ASP A 94 11.54 3.53 -13.54
N GLY A 95 12.00 3.37 -14.79
CA GLY A 95 13.38 2.99 -15.07
C GLY A 95 13.76 1.66 -14.41
N ASP A 96 14.80 1.66 -13.58
CA ASP A 96 15.24 0.54 -12.75
C ASP A 96 14.48 0.41 -11.42
N GLN A 97 13.62 1.37 -11.07
CA GLN A 97 12.89 1.34 -9.81
C GLN A 97 11.57 0.58 -9.94
N VAL A 98 11.35 -0.37 -9.04
CA VAL A 98 10.10 -1.13 -8.90
C VAL A 98 9.47 -0.75 -7.56
N VAL A 99 8.31 -0.12 -7.60
CA VAL A 99 7.57 0.24 -6.38
C VAL A 99 6.52 -0.82 -6.11
N LEU A 100 6.69 -1.59 -5.05
CA LEU A 100 5.76 -2.60 -4.57
C LEU A 100 4.79 -1.95 -3.59
N ARG A 101 3.49 -1.97 -3.89
CA ARG A 101 2.42 -1.48 -3.02
C ARG A 101 1.64 -2.66 -2.47
N ASP A 102 1.69 -2.88 -1.17
CA ASP A 102 0.94 -3.94 -0.50
C ASP A 102 -0.54 -3.57 -0.36
N ARG A 103 -1.41 -4.58 -0.40
CA ARG A 103 -2.86 -4.43 -0.21
C ARG A 103 -3.26 -3.76 1.10
N ARG A 104 -2.39 -3.76 2.11
CA ARG A 104 -2.60 -3.14 3.44
C ARG A 104 -2.08 -1.70 3.54
N GLY A 105 -1.57 -1.14 2.44
CA GLY A 105 -1.17 0.27 2.35
C GLY A 105 0.30 0.55 2.61
N SER A 106 1.12 -0.47 2.91
CA SER A 106 2.58 -0.33 2.94
C SER A 106 3.15 -0.28 1.52
N SER A 107 4.31 0.34 1.35
CA SER A 107 5.02 0.33 0.08
C SER A 107 6.52 0.15 0.29
N GLU A 108 7.16 -0.50 -0.65
CA GLU A 108 8.61 -0.70 -0.67
C GLU A 108 9.13 -0.42 -2.08
N THR A 109 10.33 0.14 -2.16
CA THR A 109 11.00 0.41 -3.43
C THR A 109 12.15 -0.58 -3.58
N ALA A 110 12.11 -1.32 -4.69
CA ALA A 110 13.17 -2.20 -5.12
C ALA A 110 13.90 -1.60 -6.33
N THR A 111 15.17 -1.98 -6.51
CA THR A 111 15.95 -1.63 -7.70
C THR A 111 16.25 -2.90 -8.50
N LEU A 112 15.96 -2.87 -9.80
CA LEU A 112 16.31 -3.91 -10.76
C LEU A 112 17.76 -3.73 -11.23
N GLN A 113 18.56 -4.79 -11.13
CA GLN A 113 19.94 -4.82 -11.63
C GLN A 113 20.18 -6.14 -12.36
N GLY A 114 19.97 -6.16 -13.67
CA GLY A 114 20.03 -7.39 -14.46
C GLY A 114 18.95 -8.38 -14.01
N ASP A 115 19.37 -9.55 -13.53
CA ASP A 115 18.49 -10.57 -12.98
C ASP A 115 18.27 -10.42 -11.44
N GLU A 116 18.75 -9.34 -10.82
CA GLU A 116 18.54 -9.08 -9.40
C GLU A 116 17.37 -8.10 -9.16
N LEU A 117 16.53 -8.42 -8.18
CA LEU A 117 15.59 -7.50 -7.55
C LEU A 117 16.11 -7.16 -6.15
N ARG A 118 16.58 -5.92 -5.96
CA ARG A 118 17.19 -5.46 -4.71
C ARG A 118 16.21 -4.65 -3.89
N LEU A 119 15.78 -5.20 -2.76
CA LEU A 119 15.03 -4.47 -1.74
C LEU A 119 16.00 -3.94 -0.67
N PRO A 120 15.59 -3.00 0.19
CA PRO A 120 16.48 -2.38 1.18
C PRO A 120 17.18 -3.38 2.12
N SER A 121 16.53 -4.52 2.39
CA SER A 121 17.04 -5.52 3.35
C SER A 121 17.50 -6.83 2.71
N ILE A 122 17.16 -7.08 1.44
CA ILE A 122 17.41 -8.35 0.76
C ILE A 122 17.66 -8.16 -0.72
N THR A 123 18.40 -9.09 -1.33
CA THR A 123 18.54 -9.21 -2.78
C THR A 123 17.95 -10.54 -3.21
N LEU A 124 17.11 -10.53 -4.24
CA LEU A 124 16.54 -11.74 -4.85
C LEU A 124 17.06 -11.89 -6.28
N THR A 125 17.28 -13.12 -6.71
CA THR A 125 17.73 -13.44 -8.06
C THR A 125 16.62 -14.09 -8.85
N ARG A 126 16.48 -13.70 -10.11
CA ARG A 126 15.52 -14.26 -11.07
C ARG A 126 15.76 -15.77 -11.27
N ARG A 127 14.68 -16.52 -11.39
CA ARG A 127 14.65 -17.98 -11.61
C ARG A 127 13.99 -18.34 -12.93
#